data_AF-A0A256BBB9-F1
#
_entry.id   AF-A0A256BBB9-F1
#
_cell.length_a   1.000
_cell.length_b   1.000
_cell.length_c   1.000
_cell.angle_alpha   90.00
_cell.angle_beta   90.00
_cell.angle_gamma   90.00
#
_symmetry.space_group_name_H-M   'P 1'
#
loop_
_entity.id
_entity.type
_entity.pdbx_description
1 polymer ?
#
loop_
_entity_poly.entity_id
_entity_poly.type
_entity_poly.pdbx_seq_one_letter_code
_entity_poly.pdbx_strand_id
1 'polypeptide(L)'
;MLVRRDEKIYQFSHLSFQEFLAASELVHLNEEGKEVGEALLFEKLSLNAWKDTILFYTSLTPNPNRLIQKLVDLDNRDLVDLIYRQTNKADILKSLEKLVIDKRYEQLETYLKSKEWENADRETDRLMLSAVGKESTQWLDADDLLNFPYDDLLAIDRLWVKHSNGLYGFSVQKQIYVECGGKLDFSLPSSEAWDKFCDRIAWKNEGKWLNYSNEFFNINFMNVKGHLPMRVGERAERRRVILLFSHRDL
;
A
#
# COMPACT_ATOMS: atom_id res chain seq x y z
N MET A 1 -20.53 27.62 -5.37
CA MET A 1 -21.73 27.85 -6.20
C MET A 1 -22.83 26.93 -5.67
N LEU A 2 -23.94 27.47 -5.15
CA LEU A 2 -25.03 26.66 -4.57
C LEU A 2 -26.00 26.23 -5.67
N VAL A 3 -26.48 24.99 -5.62
CA VAL A 3 -27.44 24.38 -6.54
C VAL A 3 -28.68 23.98 -5.75
N ARG A 4 -29.85 24.31 -6.29
CA ARG A 4 -31.13 24.00 -5.65
C ARG A 4 -31.45 22.51 -5.87
N ARG A 5 -31.66 21.77 -4.77
CA ARG A 5 -32.04 20.34 -4.79
C ARG A 5 -33.55 20.16 -4.69
N ASP A 6 -34.22 20.98 -3.88
CA ASP A 6 -35.68 21.05 -3.71
C ASP A 6 -36.13 22.49 -3.39
N GLU A 7 -37.43 22.76 -3.28
CA GLU A 7 -38.01 24.12 -3.13
C GLU A 7 -37.43 24.96 -1.98
N LYS A 8 -36.77 24.34 -0.99
CA LYS A 8 -36.11 25.02 0.14
C LYS A 8 -34.72 24.51 0.48
N ILE A 9 -34.15 23.56 -0.29
CA ILE A 9 -32.85 22.96 0.02
C ILE A 9 -31.84 23.34 -1.06
N TYR A 10 -30.80 24.05 -0.64
CA TYR A 10 -29.65 24.41 -1.47
C TYR A 10 -28.45 23.59 -1.01
N GLN A 11 -27.72 23.00 -1.96
CA GLN A 11 -26.48 22.26 -1.70
C GLN A 11 -25.34 22.85 -2.53
N PHE A 12 -24.10 22.70 -2.10
CA PHE A 12 -22.98 23.16 -2.93
C PHE A 12 -22.82 22.27 -4.17
N SER A 13 -22.47 22.87 -5.31
CA SER A 13 -22.32 22.13 -6.58
C SER A 13 -21.20 21.09 -6.55
N HIS A 14 -20.20 21.27 -5.68
CA HIS A 14 -19.03 20.39 -5.59
C HIS A 14 -19.08 19.54 -4.33
N LEU A 15 -18.95 18.23 -4.53
CA LEU A 15 -19.01 17.23 -3.46
C LEU A 15 -17.89 17.43 -2.42
N SER A 16 -16.66 17.67 -2.87
CA SER A 16 -15.51 17.94 -1.98
C SER A 16 -15.73 19.11 -1.02
N PHE A 17 -16.48 20.13 -1.46
CA PHE A 17 -16.82 21.26 -0.60
C PHE A 17 -17.88 20.90 0.45
N GLN A 18 -18.84 20.03 0.09
CA GLN A 18 -19.80 19.51 1.06
C GLN A 18 -19.11 18.63 2.11
N GLU A 19 -18.19 17.75 1.68
CA GLU A 19 -17.42 16.86 2.55
C GLU A 19 -16.53 17.64 3.52
N PHE A 20 -15.83 18.67 3.02
CA PHE A 20 -15.04 19.57 3.87
C PHE A 20 -15.90 20.30 4.90
N LEU A 21 -17.05 20.85 4.50
CA LEU A 21 -17.94 21.55 5.44
C LEU A 21 -18.53 20.60 6.48
N ALA A 22 -18.91 19.39 6.07
CA ALA A 22 -19.36 18.36 7.01
C ALA A 22 -18.25 18.04 8.02
N ALA A 23 -17.01 17.86 7.57
CA ALA A 23 -15.88 17.62 8.46
C ALA A 23 -15.63 18.81 9.42
N SER A 24 -15.67 20.04 8.92
CA SER A 24 -15.51 21.25 9.72
C SER A 24 -16.58 21.39 10.80
N GLU A 25 -17.83 21.05 10.47
CA GLU A 25 -18.94 21.07 11.43
C GLU A 25 -18.74 20.01 12.53
N LEU A 26 -18.26 18.80 12.18
CA LEU A 26 -17.97 17.77 13.17
C LEU A 26 -16.87 18.21 14.13
N VAL A 27 -15.81 18.88 13.64
CA VAL A 27 -14.76 19.44 14.49
C VAL A 27 -15.35 20.49 15.43
N HIS A 28 -16.15 21.44 14.91
CA HIS A 28 -16.80 22.47 15.70
C HIS A 28 -17.69 21.88 16.82
N LEU A 29 -18.50 20.87 16.50
CA LEU A 29 -19.35 20.18 17.48
C LEU A 29 -18.56 19.44 18.57
N ASN A 30 -17.30 19.09 18.31
CA ASN A 30 -16.42 18.52 19.34
C ASN A 30 -15.83 19.59 20.25
N GLU A 31 -15.52 20.77 19.72
CA GLU A 31 -15.00 21.92 20.47
C GLU A 31 -16.04 22.54 21.41
N GLU A 32 -17.32 22.55 21.03
CA GLU A 32 -18.43 23.04 21.87
C GLU A 32 -18.78 22.12 23.06
N GLY A 33 -18.12 20.96 23.16
CA GLY A 33 -18.14 20.06 24.32
C GLY A 33 -19.15 18.92 24.20
N LYS A 34 -18.66 17.70 24.54
CA LYS A 34 -19.31 16.37 24.53
C LYS A 34 -19.01 15.46 23.34
N GLU A 35 -18.00 15.74 22.52
CA GLU A 35 -17.53 14.77 21.50
C GLU A 35 -18.65 14.35 20.53
N VAL A 36 -19.64 15.23 20.34
CA VAL A 36 -20.85 14.93 19.56
C VAL A 36 -20.50 14.70 18.10
N GLY A 37 -19.54 15.46 17.59
CA GLY A 37 -18.99 15.26 16.25
C GLY A 37 -18.33 13.90 16.08
N GLU A 38 -17.50 13.45 17.02
CA GLU A 38 -16.89 12.11 16.97
C GLU A 38 -17.95 11.00 17.06
N ALA A 39 -18.95 11.14 17.94
CA ALA A 39 -20.04 10.17 18.03
C ALA A 39 -20.78 10.01 16.68
N LEU A 40 -21.13 11.13 16.04
CA LEU A 40 -21.75 11.14 14.71
C LEU A 40 -20.82 10.54 13.64
N LEU A 41 -19.54 10.92 13.65
CA LEU A 41 -18.54 10.41 12.71
C LEU A 41 -18.39 8.89 12.85
N PHE A 42 -18.35 8.38 14.09
CA PHE A 42 -18.14 6.97 14.39
C PHE A 42 -19.28 6.07 13.87
N GLU A 43 -20.51 6.58 13.80
CA GLU A 43 -21.63 5.88 13.16
C GLU A 43 -21.47 5.74 11.64
N LYS A 44 -20.59 6.53 11.02
CA LYS A 44 -20.43 6.60 9.55
C LYS A 44 -19.13 6.00 9.04
N LEU A 45 -18.25 5.49 9.91
CA LEU A 45 -16.92 4.97 9.53
C LEU A 45 -16.96 3.81 8.52
N SER A 46 -18.04 3.05 8.49
CA SER A 46 -18.21 1.94 7.53
C SER A 46 -18.83 2.36 6.20
N LEU A 47 -19.22 3.64 6.04
CA LEU A 47 -19.87 4.15 4.84
C LEU A 47 -18.84 4.75 3.90
N ASN A 48 -18.65 4.14 2.72
CA ASN A 48 -17.69 4.65 1.74
C ASN A 48 -17.97 6.10 1.30
N ALA A 49 -19.25 6.52 1.31
CA ALA A 49 -19.65 7.90 1.00
C ALA A 49 -19.14 8.94 2.02
N TRP A 50 -18.61 8.51 3.17
CA TRP A 50 -18.02 9.37 4.19
C TRP A 50 -16.49 9.34 4.19
N LYS A 51 -15.86 8.60 3.28
CA LYS A 51 -14.39 8.46 3.21
C LYS A 51 -13.70 9.83 3.20
N ASP A 52 -14.07 10.71 2.27
CA ASP A 52 -13.42 12.01 2.14
C ASP A 52 -13.74 12.95 3.31
N THR A 53 -14.96 12.91 3.85
CA THR A 53 -15.31 13.61 5.10
C THR A 53 -14.44 13.16 6.28
N ILE A 54 -14.18 11.85 6.41
CA ILE A 54 -13.30 11.30 7.46
C ILE A 54 -11.87 11.81 7.28
N LEU A 55 -11.35 11.83 6.05
CA LEU A 55 -10.00 12.34 5.74
C LEU A 55 -9.87 13.85 5.96
N PHE A 56 -10.90 14.64 5.62
CA PHE A 56 -10.93 16.06 5.95
C PHE A 56 -10.98 16.27 7.47
N TYR A 57 -11.81 15.49 8.18
CA TYR A 57 -11.91 15.57 9.63
C TYR A 57 -10.56 15.28 10.30
N THR A 58 -9.83 14.25 9.86
CA THR A 58 -8.51 13.91 10.40
C THR A 58 -7.49 15.01 10.15
N SER A 59 -7.59 15.70 9.02
CA SER A 59 -6.70 16.82 8.67
C SER A 59 -6.99 18.09 9.47
N LEU A 60 -8.24 18.28 9.90
CA LEU A 60 -8.67 19.41 10.71
C LEU A 60 -8.52 19.18 12.22
N THR A 61 -8.32 17.93 12.63
CA THR A 61 -8.27 17.55 14.06
C THR A 61 -6.81 17.52 14.56
N PRO A 62 -6.46 18.21 15.66
CA PRO A 62 -5.09 18.21 16.19
C PRO A 62 -4.60 16.85 16.69
N ASN A 63 -5.52 15.94 17.04
CA ASN A 63 -5.21 14.64 17.63
C ASN A 63 -6.17 13.55 17.11
N PRO A 64 -5.80 12.80 16.06
CA PRO A 64 -6.66 11.77 15.47
C PRO A 64 -6.64 10.42 16.21
N ASN A 65 -6.00 10.32 17.38
CA ASN A 65 -5.71 9.03 18.03
C ASN A 65 -6.97 8.20 18.34
N ARG A 66 -8.08 8.83 18.73
CA ARG A 66 -9.34 8.12 19.04
C ARG A 66 -10.00 7.55 17.79
N LEU A 67 -10.02 8.33 16.72
CA LEU A 67 -10.52 7.90 15.43
C LEU A 67 -9.68 6.75 14.88
N ILE A 68 -8.35 6.84 14.95
CA ILE A 68 -7.43 5.76 14.56
C ILE A 68 -7.73 4.50 15.36
N GLN A 69 -7.84 4.59 16.69
CA GLN A 69 -8.17 3.44 17.53
C GLN A 69 -9.51 2.82 17.14
N LYS A 70 -10.54 3.64 16.91
CA LYS A 70 -11.87 3.15 16.50
C LYS A 70 -11.84 2.44 15.15
N LEU A 71 -11.09 2.96 14.19
CA LEU A 71 -10.93 2.34 12.88
C LEU A 71 -10.16 1.02 12.95
N VAL A 72 -9.15 0.92 13.82
CA VAL A 72 -8.45 -0.34 14.11
C VAL A 72 -9.41 -1.36 14.73
N ASP A 73 -10.25 -0.96 15.69
CA ASP A 73 -11.23 -1.85 16.33
C ASP A 73 -12.29 -2.36 15.34
N LEU A 74 -12.59 -1.59 14.30
CA LEU A 74 -13.50 -1.95 13.21
C LEU A 74 -12.82 -2.72 12.06
N ASP A 75 -11.51 -2.97 12.15
CA ASP A 75 -10.69 -3.58 11.10
C ASP A 75 -10.75 -2.81 9.76
N ASN A 76 -10.94 -1.50 9.80
CA ASN A 76 -11.00 -0.65 8.60
C ASN A 76 -9.60 -0.21 8.14
N ARG A 77 -8.85 -1.18 7.60
CA ARG A 77 -7.43 -1.05 7.27
C ARG A 77 -7.12 0.02 6.23
N ASP A 78 -7.99 0.19 5.23
CA ASP A 78 -7.78 1.17 4.16
C ASP A 78 -7.83 2.59 4.70
N LEU A 79 -8.80 2.92 5.55
CA LEU A 79 -8.86 4.24 6.21
C LEU A 79 -7.72 4.42 7.21
N VAL A 80 -7.36 3.38 7.97
CA VAL A 80 -6.20 3.44 8.88
C VAL A 80 -4.92 3.80 8.13
N ASP A 81 -4.66 3.14 6.99
CA ASP A 81 -3.47 3.41 6.19
C ASP A 81 -3.48 4.83 5.59
N LEU A 82 -4.62 5.27 5.04
CA LEU A 82 -4.76 6.62 4.47
C LEU A 82 -4.54 7.71 5.52
N ILE A 83 -5.15 7.59 6.69
CA ILE A 83 -5.00 8.57 7.78
C ILE A 83 -3.56 8.58 8.27
N TYR A 84 -2.96 7.42 8.49
CA TYR A 84 -1.58 7.31 8.96
C TYR A 84 -0.57 8.04 8.06
N ARG A 85 -0.79 8.03 6.74
CA ARG A 85 0.07 8.73 5.78
C ARG A 85 -0.10 10.24 5.78
N GLN A 86 -1.34 10.69 5.97
CA GLN A 86 -1.69 12.10 5.90
C GLN A 86 -1.41 12.81 7.23
N THR A 87 -1.42 12.07 8.34
CA THR A 87 -1.10 12.58 9.67
C THR A 87 0.41 12.64 9.90
N ASN A 88 0.88 13.70 10.53
CA ASN A 88 2.25 13.77 11.01
C ASN A 88 2.47 12.75 12.12
N LYS A 89 3.47 11.86 11.98
CA LYS A 89 3.77 10.81 12.96
C LYS A 89 3.98 11.36 14.39
N ALA A 90 4.43 12.61 14.53
CA ALA A 90 4.59 13.26 15.83
C ALA A 90 3.26 13.48 16.60
N ASP A 91 2.14 13.57 15.88
CA ASP A 91 0.80 13.78 16.44
C ASP A 91 0.13 12.46 16.86
N ILE A 92 0.68 11.32 16.40
CA ILE A 92 0.22 9.98 16.74
C ILE A 92 0.94 9.50 18.00
N LEU A 93 0.19 8.95 18.95
CA LEU A 93 0.81 8.31 20.12
C LEU A 93 1.69 7.14 19.65
N LYS A 94 2.93 7.07 20.14
CA LYS A 94 3.91 6.03 19.77
C LYS A 94 3.37 4.58 19.89
N SER A 95 2.49 4.32 20.86
CA SER A 95 1.83 3.01 21.01
C SER A 95 0.85 2.72 19.87
N LEU A 96 0.12 3.74 19.40
CA LEU A 96 -0.81 3.64 18.29
C LEU A 96 -0.07 3.58 16.96
N GLU A 97 1.05 4.29 16.81
CA GLU A 97 1.91 4.17 15.63
C GLU A 97 2.30 2.71 15.39
N LYS A 98 2.81 2.03 16.42
CA LYS A 98 3.13 0.60 16.33
C LYS A 98 1.92 -0.24 15.94
N LEU A 99 0.77 -0.03 16.60
CA LEU A 99 -0.46 -0.76 16.32
C LEU A 99 -0.92 -0.58 14.86
N VAL A 100 -0.86 0.64 14.34
CA VAL A 100 -1.22 0.97 12.96
C VAL A 100 -0.28 0.30 11.98
N ILE A 101 1.03 0.35 12.22
CA ILE A 101 2.03 -0.35 11.41
C ILE A 101 1.75 -1.86 11.40
N ASP A 102 1.55 -2.47 12.58
CA ASP A 102 1.27 -3.90 12.71
C ASP A 102 -0.02 -4.27 11.95
N LYS A 103 -1.07 -3.47 12.08
CA LYS A 103 -2.35 -3.70 11.39
C LYS A 103 -2.29 -3.53 9.89
N ARG A 104 -1.46 -2.61 9.41
CA ARG A 104 -1.32 -2.35 7.99
C ARG A 104 -0.77 -3.56 7.22
N TYR A 105 0.20 -4.27 7.78
CA TYR A 105 0.81 -5.44 7.12
C TYR A 105 0.26 -6.79 7.61
N GLU A 106 -0.71 -6.78 8.54
CA GLU A 106 -1.30 -8.00 9.12
C GLU A 106 -1.85 -8.96 8.06
N GLN A 107 -2.52 -8.42 7.02
CA GLN A 107 -3.09 -9.24 5.96
C GLN A 107 -2.02 -9.92 5.11
N LEU A 108 -0.99 -9.17 4.73
CA LEU A 108 0.17 -9.71 4.02
C LEU A 108 0.82 -10.81 4.87
N GLU A 109 1.08 -10.54 6.14
CA GLU A 109 1.68 -11.53 7.05
C GLU A 109 0.81 -12.79 7.17
N THR A 110 -0.52 -12.63 7.23
CA THR A 110 -1.47 -13.74 7.30
C THR A 110 -1.39 -14.61 6.04
N TYR A 111 -1.44 -14.01 4.84
CA TYR A 111 -1.31 -14.77 3.60
C TYR A 111 0.04 -15.49 3.49
N LEU A 112 1.12 -14.83 3.90
CA LEU A 112 2.46 -15.42 3.88
C LEU A 112 2.58 -16.60 4.85
N LYS A 113 2.07 -16.49 6.09
CA LYS A 113 2.05 -17.59 7.07
C LYS A 113 1.25 -18.79 6.56
N SER A 114 0.14 -18.53 5.88
CA SER A 114 -0.71 -19.56 5.27
C SER A 114 -0.19 -20.09 3.94
N LYS A 115 0.93 -19.54 3.42
CA LYS A 115 1.49 -19.86 2.10
C LYS A 115 0.51 -19.63 0.94
N GLU A 116 -0.41 -18.69 1.11
CA GLU A 116 -1.32 -18.22 0.07
C GLU A 116 -0.58 -17.22 -0.83
N TRP A 117 0.40 -17.73 -1.60
CA TRP A 117 1.38 -16.90 -2.30
C TRP A 117 0.77 -15.93 -3.30
N GLU A 118 -0.27 -16.35 -4.03
CA GLU A 118 -0.97 -15.45 -4.94
C GLU A 118 -1.61 -14.29 -4.18
N ASN A 119 -2.34 -14.58 -3.09
CA ASN A 119 -2.99 -13.54 -2.28
C ASN A 119 -1.95 -12.60 -1.64
N ALA A 120 -0.83 -13.14 -1.15
CA ALA A 120 0.28 -12.35 -0.62
C ALA A 120 0.89 -11.41 -1.67
N ASP A 121 1.06 -11.89 -2.91
CA ASP A 121 1.61 -11.10 -4.01
C ASP A 121 0.65 -10.00 -4.47
N ARG A 122 -0.66 -10.29 -4.52
CA ARG A 122 -1.71 -9.30 -4.79
C ARG A 122 -1.79 -8.25 -3.68
N GLU A 123 -1.67 -8.65 -2.42
CA GLU A 123 -1.68 -7.73 -1.29
C GLU A 123 -0.41 -6.88 -1.24
N THR A 124 0.74 -7.42 -1.66
CA THR A 124 1.98 -6.66 -1.83
C THR A 124 1.81 -5.53 -2.84
N ASP A 125 1.22 -5.80 -4.01
CA ASP A 125 0.89 -4.77 -5.01
C ASP A 125 -0.03 -3.67 -4.45
N ARG A 126 -1.09 -4.06 -3.71
CA ARG A 126 -1.99 -3.11 -3.04
C ARG A 126 -1.24 -2.23 -2.04
N LEU A 127 -0.42 -2.83 -1.18
CA LEU A 127 0.35 -2.12 -0.16
C LEU A 127 1.38 -1.16 -0.78
N MET A 128 2.00 -1.54 -1.90
CA MET A 128 2.95 -0.68 -2.61
C MET A 128 2.24 0.47 -3.34
N LEU A 129 1.08 0.26 -3.95
CA LEU A 129 0.28 1.36 -4.50
C LEU A 129 -0.15 2.34 -3.41
N SER A 130 -0.67 1.81 -2.30
CA SER A 130 -1.04 2.63 -1.17
C SER A 130 0.17 3.38 -0.60
N ALA A 131 1.37 2.76 -0.62
CA ALA A 131 2.63 3.36 -0.15
C ALA A 131 2.89 4.77 -0.72
N VAL A 132 2.49 4.97 -1.97
CA VAL A 132 2.68 6.21 -2.73
C VAL A 132 1.36 6.96 -2.96
N GLY A 133 0.31 6.63 -2.21
CA GLY A 133 -0.99 7.30 -2.28
C GLY A 133 -1.81 6.99 -3.53
N LYS A 134 -1.54 5.86 -4.19
CA LYS A 134 -2.24 5.42 -5.40
C LYS A 134 -3.34 4.39 -5.09
N GLU A 135 -4.41 4.44 -5.88
CA GLU A 135 -5.50 3.47 -5.84
C GLU A 135 -5.12 2.16 -6.55
N SER A 136 -5.84 1.08 -6.25
CA SER A 136 -5.58 -0.27 -6.79
C SER A 136 -5.75 -0.40 -8.31
N THR A 137 -6.44 0.56 -8.93
CA THR A 137 -6.67 0.69 -10.37
C THR A 137 -5.51 1.37 -11.10
N GLN A 138 -4.62 2.04 -10.36
CA GLN A 138 -3.46 2.75 -10.90
C GLN A 138 -2.22 1.83 -10.95
N TRP A 139 -1.13 2.37 -11.48
CA TRP A 139 0.17 1.71 -11.58
C TRP A 139 1.27 2.60 -11.01
N LEU A 140 2.28 1.95 -10.44
CA LEU A 140 3.51 2.59 -9.99
C LEU A 140 4.33 3.04 -11.21
N ASP A 141 4.61 4.33 -11.30
CA ASP A 141 5.48 4.90 -12.32
C ASP A 141 6.94 4.91 -11.86
N ALA A 142 7.83 5.48 -12.68
CA ALA A 142 9.25 5.50 -12.36
C ALA A 142 9.57 6.39 -11.14
N ASP A 143 8.84 7.50 -10.97
CA ASP A 143 9.10 8.45 -9.89
C ASP A 143 8.61 7.89 -8.55
N ASP A 144 7.49 7.16 -8.54
CA ASP A 144 7.02 6.42 -7.36
C ASP A 144 8.06 5.41 -6.87
N LEU A 145 8.65 4.64 -7.79
CA LEU A 145 9.59 3.57 -7.45
C LEU A 145 10.95 4.14 -7.05
N LEU A 146 11.38 5.24 -7.66
CA LEU A 146 12.61 5.94 -7.29
C LEU A 146 12.51 6.54 -5.88
N ASN A 147 11.35 7.08 -5.52
CA ASN A 147 11.11 7.74 -4.23
C ASN A 147 10.30 6.87 -3.27
N PHE A 148 10.25 5.56 -3.50
CA PHE A 148 9.42 4.66 -2.74
C PHE A 148 9.79 4.70 -1.25
N PRO A 149 8.84 4.77 -0.30
CA PRO A 149 9.16 4.92 1.12
C PRO A 149 9.99 3.73 1.62
N TYR A 150 11.13 4.03 2.24
CA TYR A 150 12.08 3.00 2.68
C TYR A 150 11.48 2.06 3.73
N ASP A 151 10.81 2.60 4.75
CA ASP A 151 10.20 1.82 5.83
C ASP A 151 9.21 0.78 5.28
N ASP A 152 8.47 1.17 4.24
CA ASP A 152 7.49 0.34 3.55
C ASP A 152 8.13 -0.83 2.81
N LEU A 153 9.13 -0.51 1.99
CA LEU A 153 9.84 -1.51 1.20
C LEU A 153 10.50 -2.54 2.12
N LEU A 154 11.13 -2.07 3.20
CA LEU A 154 11.79 -2.91 4.18
C LEU A 154 10.79 -3.79 4.96
N ALA A 155 9.64 -3.25 5.36
CA ALA A 155 8.61 -4.00 6.06
C ALA A 155 8.07 -5.15 5.20
N ILE A 156 7.73 -4.86 3.94
CA ILE A 156 7.25 -5.84 2.96
C ILE A 156 8.31 -6.91 2.72
N ASP A 157 9.55 -6.52 2.42
CA ASP A 157 10.64 -7.46 2.14
C ASP A 157 10.90 -8.41 3.33
N ARG A 158 10.98 -7.87 4.55
CA ARG A 158 11.20 -8.68 5.76
C ARG A 158 10.11 -9.71 5.98
N LEU A 159 8.86 -9.38 5.69
CA LEU A 159 7.75 -10.31 5.81
C LEU A 159 7.90 -11.46 4.80
N TRP A 160 8.19 -11.14 3.54
CA TRP A 160 8.44 -12.13 2.50
C TRP A 160 9.61 -13.05 2.86
N VAL A 161 10.77 -12.49 3.22
CA VAL A 161 11.97 -13.25 3.59
C VAL A 161 11.69 -14.16 4.79
N LYS A 162 11.08 -13.62 5.85
CA LYS A 162 10.80 -14.37 7.09
C LYS A 162 9.89 -15.57 6.85
N HIS A 163 8.76 -15.36 6.16
CA HIS A 163 7.71 -16.38 6.04
C HIS A 163 7.91 -17.32 4.84
N SER A 164 8.89 -17.03 3.97
CA SER A 164 9.33 -17.93 2.90
C SER A 164 10.60 -18.71 3.22
N ASN A 165 11.14 -18.60 4.44
CA ASN A 165 12.46 -19.14 4.81
C ASN A 165 13.60 -18.63 3.90
N GLY A 166 13.54 -17.36 3.50
CA GLY A 166 14.53 -16.71 2.64
C GLY A 166 14.46 -17.10 1.17
N LEU A 167 13.38 -17.75 0.73
CA LEU A 167 13.17 -18.04 -0.69
C LEU A 167 12.74 -16.80 -1.47
N TYR A 168 11.93 -15.94 -0.89
CA TYR A 168 11.28 -14.82 -1.56
C TYR A 168 11.59 -13.48 -0.87
N GLY A 169 11.44 -12.40 -1.63
CA GLY A 169 11.73 -11.03 -1.20
C GLY A 169 12.39 -10.23 -2.32
N PHE A 170 12.22 -8.91 -2.27
CA PHE A 170 12.88 -8.00 -3.20
C PHE A 170 14.39 -7.96 -2.95
N SER A 171 14.85 -8.09 -1.71
CA SER A 171 16.29 -8.22 -1.37
C SER A 171 16.89 -9.50 -1.96
N VAL A 172 16.11 -10.60 -1.94
CA VAL A 172 16.49 -11.88 -2.55
C VAL A 172 16.61 -11.74 -4.08
N GLN A 173 15.62 -11.12 -4.72
CA GLN A 173 15.67 -10.83 -6.15
C GLN A 173 16.83 -9.91 -6.52
N LYS A 174 17.06 -8.84 -5.74
CA LYS A 174 18.18 -7.91 -5.91
C LYS A 174 19.52 -8.64 -5.88
N GLN A 175 19.74 -9.54 -4.91
CA GLN A 175 20.95 -10.35 -4.84
C GLN A 175 21.14 -11.19 -6.12
N ILE A 176 20.09 -11.88 -6.55
CA ILE A 176 20.13 -12.73 -7.76
C ILE A 176 20.38 -11.86 -9.01
N TYR A 177 19.78 -10.68 -9.10
CA TYR A 177 20.00 -9.76 -10.20
C TYR A 177 21.48 -9.33 -10.33
N VAL A 178 22.12 -8.98 -9.21
CA VAL A 178 23.55 -8.62 -9.19
C VAL A 178 24.43 -9.82 -9.59
N GLU A 179 24.15 -11.00 -9.05
CA GLU A 179 24.86 -12.23 -9.41
C GLU A 179 24.69 -12.59 -10.91
N CYS A 180 23.61 -12.16 -11.57
CA CYS A 180 23.40 -12.30 -13.01
C CYS A 180 24.17 -11.27 -13.86
N GLY A 181 24.97 -10.40 -13.22
CA GLY A 181 25.69 -9.31 -13.89
C GLY A 181 24.89 -8.01 -13.99
N GLY A 182 23.76 -7.92 -13.29
CA GLY A 182 22.96 -6.70 -13.18
C GLY A 182 23.69 -5.57 -12.44
N LYS A 183 23.34 -4.33 -12.76
CA LYS A 183 23.94 -3.13 -12.13
C LYS A 183 22.87 -2.36 -11.36
N LEU A 184 23.23 -1.90 -10.16
CA LEU A 184 22.35 -1.13 -9.27
C LEU A 184 22.60 0.37 -9.44
N ASP A 185 22.57 0.86 -10.68
CA ASP A 185 22.89 2.24 -11.05
C ASP A 185 21.70 2.98 -11.69
N PHE A 186 20.48 2.46 -11.49
CA PHE A 186 19.23 2.97 -12.07
C PHE A 186 19.18 2.94 -13.61
N SER A 187 20.19 2.39 -14.28
CA SER A 187 20.20 2.24 -15.73
C SER A 187 19.35 1.04 -16.19
N LEU A 188 19.00 1.04 -17.47
CA LEU A 188 18.31 -0.11 -18.06
C LEU A 188 19.23 -1.35 -18.02
N PRO A 189 18.71 -2.51 -17.60
CA PRO A 189 19.52 -3.72 -17.58
C PRO A 189 19.91 -4.11 -19.01
N SER A 190 21.12 -4.65 -19.18
CA SER A 190 21.45 -5.32 -20.44
C SER A 190 20.48 -6.47 -20.68
N SER A 191 20.11 -6.72 -21.94
CA SER A 191 19.22 -7.83 -22.28
C SER A 191 19.75 -9.16 -21.73
N GLU A 192 21.07 -9.38 -21.78
CA GLU A 192 21.69 -10.60 -21.26
C GLU A 192 21.53 -10.77 -19.74
N ALA A 193 21.83 -9.73 -18.95
CA ALA A 193 21.71 -9.81 -17.49
C ALA A 193 20.25 -9.97 -17.06
N TRP A 194 19.33 -9.25 -17.72
CA TRP A 194 17.89 -9.37 -17.47
C TRP A 194 17.38 -10.76 -17.81
N ASP A 195 17.77 -11.31 -18.96
CA ASP A 195 17.31 -12.60 -19.43
C ASP A 195 17.77 -13.74 -18.51
N LYS A 196 19.05 -13.72 -18.10
CA LYS A 196 19.61 -14.64 -17.09
C LYS A 196 18.91 -14.54 -15.74
N PHE A 197 18.60 -13.31 -15.30
CA PHE A 197 17.89 -13.07 -14.04
C PHE A 197 16.49 -13.70 -14.10
N CYS A 198 15.71 -13.39 -15.14
CA CYS A 198 14.36 -13.90 -15.29
C CYS A 198 14.29 -15.42 -15.46
N ASP A 199 15.27 -16.05 -16.11
CA ASP A 199 15.36 -17.52 -16.14
C ASP A 199 15.65 -18.07 -14.73
N ARG A 200 16.57 -17.45 -13.99
CA ARG A 200 16.99 -17.94 -12.68
C ARG A 200 15.89 -17.87 -11.62
N ILE A 201 15.01 -16.87 -11.70
CA ILE A 201 13.85 -16.75 -10.80
C ILE A 201 12.57 -17.35 -11.39
N ALA A 202 12.67 -18.08 -12.51
CA ALA A 202 11.55 -18.73 -13.19
C ALA A 202 10.40 -17.77 -13.55
N TRP A 203 10.71 -16.55 -14.01
CA TRP A 203 9.72 -15.69 -14.69
C TRP A 203 9.59 -16.04 -16.18
N LYS A 204 10.50 -16.90 -16.67
CA LYS A 204 10.42 -17.55 -17.97
C LYS A 204 10.44 -19.07 -17.81
N ASN A 205 9.74 -19.76 -18.70
CA ASN A 205 9.80 -21.20 -18.86
C ASN A 205 10.05 -21.52 -20.33
N GLU A 206 11.12 -22.29 -20.62
CA GLU A 206 11.54 -22.63 -21.99
C GLU A 206 11.65 -21.42 -22.93
N GLY A 207 12.16 -20.29 -22.42
CA GLY A 207 12.33 -19.05 -23.18
C GLY A 207 11.05 -18.23 -23.38
N LYS A 208 9.91 -18.64 -22.82
CA LYS A 208 8.64 -17.90 -22.86
C LYS A 208 8.35 -17.25 -21.51
N TRP A 209 7.87 -16.02 -21.53
CA TRP A 209 7.41 -15.31 -20.33
C TRP A 209 6.19 -16.01 -19.73
N LEU A 210 6.22 -16.22 -18.42
CA LEU A 210 5.05 -16.73 -17.70
C LEU A 210 4.07 -15.58 -17.48
N ASN A 211 2.80 -15.81 -17.83
CA ASN A 211 1.73 -14.88 -17.50
C ASN A 211 1.32 -15.03 -16.04
N TYR A 212 1.00 -13.93 -15.36
CA TYR A 212 0.50 -13.95 -13.98
C TYR A 212 -0.88 -14.61 -13.91
N SER A 213 -0.86 -15.93 -13.74
CA SER A 213 -2.00 -16.83 -13.84
C SER A 213 -1.73 -18.07 -12.99
N ASN A 214 -2.66 -19.01 -12.98
CA ASN A 214 -2.48 -20.29 -12.27
C ASN A 214 -1.20 -21.04 -12.68
N GLU A 215 -0.68 -20.82 -13.88
CA GLU A 215 0.59 -21.41 -14.33
C GLU A 215 1.79 -20.85 -13.55
N PHE A 216 1.80 -19.53 -13.29
CA PHE A 216 2.87 -18.87 -12.53
C PHE A 216 2.97 -19.43 -11.10
N PHE A 217 1.81 -19.65 -10.46
CA PHE A 217 1.73 -20.21 -9.09
C PHE A 217 1.80 -21.74 -9.03
N ASN A 218 2.19 -22.40 -10.12
CA ASN A 218 2.37 -23.85 -10.14
C ASN A 218 3.51 -24.28 -9.20
N ILE A 219 3.31 -25.38 -8.47
CA ILE A 219 4.27 -25.93 -7.50
C ILE A 219 5.70 -26.11 -8.06
N ASN A 220 5.83 -26.32 -9.37
CA ASN A 220 7.12 -26.44 -10.05
C ASN A 220 7.97 -25.15 -9.94
N PHE A 221 7.34 -23.98 -9.89
CA PHE A 221 8.02 -22.69 -9.78
C PHE A 221 8.12 -22.20 -8.33
N MET A 222 7.21 -22.66 -7.46
CA MET A 222 7.16 -22.25 -6.04
C MET A 222 8.35 -22.72 -5.19
N ASN A 223 9.31 -23.45 -5.73
CA ASN A 223 10.57 -23.75 -5.01
C ASN A 223 11.75 -22.92 -5.53
N VAL A 224 11.53 -22.04 -6.51
CA VAL A 224 12.59 -21.23 -7.13
C VAL A 224 12.85 -19.97 -6.29
N LYS A 225 14.10 -19.80 -5.85
CA LYS A 225 14.52 -18.64 -5.07
C LYS A 225 14.36 -17.35 -5.90
N GLY A 226 13.76 -16.32 -5.30
CA GLY A 226 13.50 -15.02 -5.92
C GLY A 226 12.25 -14.97 -6.82
N HIS A 227 11.49 -16.06 -6.94
CA HIS A 227 10.32 -16.09 -7.83
C HIS A 227 9.25 -15.04 -7.48
N LEU A 228 9.07 -14.77 -6.19
CA LEU A 228 8.14 -13.77 -5.65
C LEU A 228 8.88 -12.70 -4.84
N PRO A 229 8.35 -11.47 -4.76
CA PRO A 229 7.09 -10.99 -5.36
C PRO A 229 7.17 -10.70 -6.87
N MET A 230 6.07 -10.77 -7.63
CA MET A 230 6.05 -10.57 -9.10
C MET A 230 5.06 -9.52 -9.61
N ARG A 231 3.85 -9.36 -9.06
CA ARG A 231 2.79 -8.52 -9.68
C ARG A 231 3.20 -7.06 -9.90
N VAL A 232 4.05 -6.56 -9.00
CA VAL A 232 4.69 -5.24 -9.13
C VAL A 232 5.57 -5.18 -10.38
N GLY A 233 6.28 -6.26 -10.68
CA GLY A 233 7.09 -6.51 -11.87
C GLY A 233 6.28 -6.80 -13.15
N GLU A 234 5.13 -7.49 -13.06
CA GLU A 234 4.25 -7.77 -14.20
C GLU A 234 3.67 -6.49 -14.80
N ARG A 235 3.19 -5.58 -13.95
CA ARG A 235 2.68 -4.26 -14.36
C ARG A 235 3.79 -3.26 -14.72
N ALA A 236 5.05 -3.69 -14.57
CA ALA A 236 6.22 -2.87 -14.70
C ALA A 236 7.03 -3.21 -15.95
N GLU A 237 7.50 -2.18 -16.64
CA GLU A 237 8.59 -2.37 -17.60
C GLU A 237 9.85 -2.82 -16.85
N ARG A 238 10.76 -3.56 -17.52
CA ARG A 238 12.04 -4.03 -16.95
C ARG A 238 12.76 -2.99 -16.09
N ARG A 239 12.70 -1.72 -16.52
CA ARG A 239 13.25 -0.55 -15.82
C ARG A 239 12.74 -0.41 -14.39
N ARG A 240 11.44 -0.58 -14.16
CA ARG A 240 10.77 -0.33 -12.88
C ARG A 240 11.20 -1.32 -11.79
N VAL A 241 11.40 -2.60 -12.14
CA VAL A 241 11.96 -3.59 -11.21
C VAL A 241 13.37 -3.18 -10.74
N ILE A 242 14.19 -2.63 -11.66
CA ILE A 242 15.55 -2.17 -11.33
C ILE A 242 15.55 -0.92 -10.45
N LEU A 243 14.57 -0.01 -10.62
CA LEU A 243 14.43 1.15 -9.74
C LEU A 243 14.24 0.72 -8.29
N LEU A 244 13.44 -0.34 -8.06
CA LEU A 244 13.24 -0.89 -6.73
C LEU A 244 14.53 -1.50 -6.15
N PHE A 245 15.26 -2.28 -6.95
CA PHE A 245 16.51 -2.92 -6.50
C PHE A 245 17.66 -1.93 -6.26
N SER A 246 17.62 -0.76 -6.90
CA SER A 246 18.67 0.26 -6.80
C SER A 246 18.58 1.09 -5.50
N HIS A 247 17.52 0.91 -4.69
CA HIS A 247 17.48 1.41 -3.31
C HIS A 247 18.63 0.79 -2.50
N ARG A 248 19.48 1.63 -1.90
CA ARG A 248 20.72 1.20 -1.23
C ARG A 248 20.50 0.26 -0.06
N ASP A 249 19.41 0.47 0.67
CA ASP A 249 19.16 -0.12 1.98
C ASP A 249 18.20 -1.33 1.94
N LEU A 250 17.87 -1.81 0.73
CA LEU A 250 17.24 -3.10 0.45
C LEU A 250 18.29 -4.21 0.27
#